data_AF-A0A314U9B7-F1
#
_entry.id   AF-A0A314U9B7-F1
#
_cell.length_a   1.000
_cell.length_b   1.000
_cell.length_c   1.000
_cell.angle_alpha   90.00
_cell.angle_beta   90.00
_cell.angle_gamma   90.00
#
_symmetry.space_group_name_H-M   'P 1'
#
loop_
_entity.id
_entity.type
_entity.pdbx_description
1 polymer ?
#
loop_
_entity_poly.entity_id
_entity_poly.type
_entity_poly.pdbx_seq_one_letter_code
_entity_poly.pdbx_strand_id
1 'polypeptide(L)'
;MVTGDNIYTAKAIATECGILTEDGLAIEGQEFRKMSLEQKKAVIPRIQVMAQSLPLDKHTLVKTLRDEFGEVVAVTGDGTNDAPALHKADIGLAMGMVAKESADVIILDDNFETIVNVARWGRSVYINIQKFVQFQLTVNVVALIINFVSACVSGSAPLTAVQLLWVSMIMDTLGALALATEPPNDGLMKRTPVGRGTSFITKAMWRNIIGQSIYQLIVLEVLNFYGKQLLGLSGSDATEVLDTVIFNTFVFCQVFNEINSRDIEKINIFVGMFDSWVFLGVMVCTVAFQVIIVEFLGAFASTVPLSWQLWLLSILLGSVSMLVAVVFKNLRRRFRFVTDLDKKRQIQVSFSLSAYAVFTFLFSFR
;
A
#
# COMPACT_ATOMS: atom_id res chain seq x y z
N MET A 1 -12.82 6.73 -25.40
CA MET A 1 -12.24 7.45 -26.54
C MET A 1 -12.94 8.78 -26.70
N VAL A 2 -12.21 9.89 -26.83
CA VAL A 2 -12.79 11.20 -27.18
C VAL A 2 -11.98 11.75 -28.35
N THR A 3 -12.57 12.32 -29.39
CA THR A 3 -11.80 12.78 -30.55
C THR A 3 -12.52 13.90 -31.29
N GLY A 4 -11.76 14.71 -32.04
CA GLY A 4 -12.28 15.66 -33.02
C GLY A 4 -12.74 15.01 -34.32
N ASP A 5 -12.41 13.74 -34.55
CA ASP A 5 -12.74 13.01 -35.78
C ASP A 5 -14.23 12.77 -35.95
N ASN A 6 -14.61 12.40 -37.18
CA ASN A 6 -15.95 11.96 -37.51
C ASN A 6 -16.32 10.68 -36.72
N ILE A 7 -17.60 10.56 -36.32
CA ILE A 7 -18.15 9.42 -35.59
C ILE A 7 -17.92 8.08 -36.29
N TYR A 8 -17.97 8.03 -37.63
CA TYR A 8 -17.72 6.77 -38.37
C TYR A 8 -16.27 6.29 -38.20
N THR A 9 -15.31 7.21 -38.33
CA THR A 9 -13.88 6.92 -38.14
C THR A 9 -13.59 6.55 -36.68
N ALA A 10 -14.13 7.32 -35.73
CA ALA A 10 -13.94 7.07 -34.32
C ALA A 10 -14.52 5.72 -33.88
N LYS A 11 -15.70 5.33 -34.41
CA LYS A 11 -16.30 4.01 -34.17
C LYS A 11 -15.45 2.88 -34.74
N ALA A 12 -14.96 3.03 -35.98
CA ALA A 12 -14.13 2.01 -36.62
C ALA A 12 -12.85 1.74 -35.80
N ILE A 13 -12.09 2.80 -35.48
CA ILE A 13 -10.86 2.72 -34.67
C ILE A 13 -11.17 2.14 -33.28
N ALA A 14 -12.21 2.64 -32.60
CA ALA A 14 -12.56 2.15 -31.26
C ALA A 14 -12.97 0.67 -31.26
N THR A 15 -13.55 0.17 -32.35
CA THR A 15 -13.91 -1.25 -32.48
C THR A 15 -12.67 -2.10 -32.72
N GLU A 16 -11.76 -1.67 -33.60
CA GLU A 16 -10.49 -2.36 -33.86
C GLU A 16 -9.59 -2.43 -32.61
N CYS A 17 -9.57 -1.35 -31.80
CA CYS A 17 -8.85 -1.31 -30.54
C CYS A 17 -9.57 -2.02 -29.38
N GLY A 18 -10.79 -2.54 -29.58
CA GLY A 18 -11.57 -3.20 -28.54
C GLY A 18 -12.10 -2.27 -27.43
N ILE A 19 -12.17 -0.97 -27.69
CA ILE A 19 -12.71 0.05 -26.77
C ILE A 19 -14.24 0.09 -26.84
N LEU A 20 -14.81 -0.01 -28.05
CA LEU A 20 -16.25 -0.02 -28.26
C LEU A 20 -16.78 -1.45 -28.13
N THR A 21 -17.55 -1.70 -27.07
CA THR A 21 -18.24 -2.97 -26.78
C THR A 21 -19.69 -2.93 -27.25
N GLU A 22 -20.35 -4.09 -27.40
CA GLU A 22 -21.75 -4.17 -27.85
C GLU A 22 -22.74 -3.35 -27.00
N ASP A 23 -22.52 -3.25 -25.69
CA ASP A 23 -23.36 -2.47 -24.77
C ASP A 23 -23.01 -0.97 -24.70
N GLY A 24 -21.90 -0.59 -25.34
CA GLY A 24 -21.29 0.73 -25.28
C GLY A 24 -21.94 1.75 -26.19
N LEU A 25 -21.89 3.02 -25.79
CA LEU A 25 -22.45 4.13 -26.54
C LEU A 25 -21.34 4.96 -27.20
N ALA A 26 -21.55 5.26 -28.47
CA ALA A 26 -20.77 6.22 -29.24
C ALA A 26 -21.66 7.41 -29.61
N ILE A 27 -21.26 8.60 -29.18
CA ILE A 27 -22.06 9.84 -29.28
C ILE A 27 -21.25 10.96 -29.95
N GLU A 28 -21.92 11.93 -30.56
CA GLU A 28 -21.27 13.15 -31.06
C GLU A 28 -21.22 14.25 -29.98
N GLY A 29 -20.18 15.07 -29.99
CA GLY A 29 -20.05 16.20 -29.07
C GLY A 29 -21.24 17.18 -29.14
N GLN A 30 -21.83 17.37 -30.32
CA GLN A 30 -23.04 18.18 -30.48
C GLN A 30 -24.24 17.64 -29.68
N GLU A 31 -24.43 16.33 -29.68
CA GLU A 31 -25.51 15.67 -28.96
C GLU A 31 -25.26 15.74 -27.45
N PHE A 32 -24.01 15.49 -27.02
CA PHE A 32 -23.60 15.63 -25.63
C PHE A 32 -23.81 17.04 -25.08
N ARG A 33 -23.57 18.09 -25.89
CA ARG A 33 -23.82 19.49 -25.49
C ARG A 33 -25.28 19.81 -25.22
N LYS A 34 -26.19 19.24 -26.01
CA LYS A 34 -27.64 19.48 -25.90
C LYS A 34 -28.27 18.78 -24.70
N MET A 35 -27.62 17.76 -24.13
CA MET A 35 -28.11 17.02 -22.98
C MET A 35 -28.08 17.86 -21.69
N SER A 36 -29.14 17.73 -20.88
CA SER A 36 -29.18 18.25 -19.52
C SER A 36 -28.20 17.49 -18.60
N LEU A 37 -27.89 18.03 -17.42
CA LEU A 37 -26.98 17.38 -16.47
C LEU A 37 -27.49 15.98 -16.05
N GLU A 38 -28.79 15.83 -15.83
CA GLU A 38 -29.40 14.54 -15.48
C GLU A 38 -29.33 13.52 -16.62
N GLN A 39 -29.52 13.96 -17.86
CA GLN A 39 -29.33 13.10 -19.04
C GLN A 39 -27.86 12.69 -19.19
N LYS A 40 -26.92 13.63 -18.97
CA LYS A 40 -25.48 13.33 -18.97
C LYS A 40 -25.15 12.27 -17.92
N LYS A 41 -25.70 12.37 -16.70
CA LYS A 41 -25.50 11.37 -15.65
C LYS A 41 -26.01 9.98 -16.03
N ALA A 42 -27.12 9.87 -16.75
CA ALA A 42 -27.63 8.57 -17.20
C ALA A 42 -26.77 7.95 -18.31
N VAL A 43 -26.17 8.78 -19.17
CA VAL A 43 -25.52 8.34 -20.40
C VAL A 43 -24.01 8.13 -20.23
N ILE A 44 -23.34 8.99 -19.44
CA ILE A 44 -21.87 8.96 -19.23
C ILE A 44 -21.30 7.58 -18.90
N PRO A 45 -21.90 6.75 -18.01
CA PRO A 45 -21.37 5.42 -17.71
C PRO A 45 -21.31 4.48 -18.91
N ARG A 46 -22.10 4.76 -19.96
CA ARG A 46 -22.13 3.97 -21.18
C ARG A 46 -21.30 4.59 -22.31
N ILE A 47 -20.88 5.85 -22.20
CA ILE A 47 -20.11 6.52 -23.25
C ILE A 47 -18.71 5.90 -23.31
N GLN A 48 -18.42 5.24 -24.42
CA GLN A 48 -17.09 4.73 -24.75
C GLN A 48 -16.42 5.55 -25.84
N VAL A 49 -17.20 6.19 -26.73
CA VAL A 49 -16.67 7.04 -27.80
C VAL A 49 -17.43 8.36 -27.84
N MET A 50 -16.71 9.49 -27.82
CA MET A 50 -17.26 10.81 -28.13
C MET A 50 -16.52 11.39 -29.33
N ALA A 51 -17.21 11.53 -30.45
CA ALA A 51 -16.66 12.04 -31.71
C ALA A 51 -17.00 13.52 -31.92
N GLN A 52 -16.27 14.21 -32.81
CA GLN A 52 -16.42 15.64 -33.09
C GLN A 52 -16.50 16.51 -31.82
N SER A 53 -15.72 16.15 -30.79
CA SER A 53 -15.71 16.84 -29.50
C SER A 53 -14.97 18.17 -29.58
N LEU A 54 -15.52 19.21 -28.97
CA LEU A 54 -14.83 20.48 -28.72
C LEU A 54 -14.03 20.40 -27.40
N PRO A 55 -13.00 21.25 -27.21
CA PRO A 55 -12.26 21.35 -25.94
C PRO A 55 -13.16 21.47 -24.69
N LEU A 56 -14.24 22.25 -24.80
CA LEU A 56 -15.20 22.46 -23.71
C LEU A 56 -16.01 21.20 -23.38
N ASP A 57 -16.26 20.34 -24.38
CA ASP A 57 -16.98 19.07 -24.19
C ASP A 57 -16.12 18.10 -23.39
N LYS A 58 -14.82 18.02 -23.73
CA LYS A 58 -13.83 17.22 -23.00
C LYS A 58 -13.77 17.65 -21.53
N HIS A 59 -13.65 18.95 -21.29
CA HIS A 59 -13.65 19.51 -19.94
C HIS A 59 -14.94 19.19 -19.18
N THR A 60 -16.10 19.30 -19.84
CA THR A 60 -17.41 19.00 -19.23
C THR A 60 -17.52 17.53 -18.85
N LEU A 61 -17.08 16.62 -19.73
CA LEU A 61 -17.07 15.18 -19.46
C LEU A 61 -16.18 14.85 -18.25
N VAL A 62 -14.95 15.38 -18.21
CA VAL A 62 -14.02 15.20 -17.09
C VAL A 62 -14.62 15.73 -15.80
N LYS A 63 -15.18 16.95 -15.85
CA LYS A 63 -15.83 17.58 -14.69
C LYS A 63 -16.96 16.71 -14.15
N THR A 64 -17.83 16.20 -15.01
CA THR A 64 -18.95 15.36 -14.57
C THR A 64 -18.48 14.02 -14.01
N LEU A 65 -17.54 13.33 -14.66
CA LEU A 65 -16.95 12.07 -14.14
C LEU A 65 -16.32 12.25 -12.76
N ARG A 66 -15.58 13.35 -12.58
CA ARG A 66 -14.85 13.63 -11.35
C ARG A 66 -15.75 14.13 -10.21
N ASP A 67 -16.56 15.15 -10.48
CA ASP A 67 -17.31 15.88 -9.46
C ASP A 67 -18.64 15.19 -9.13
N GLU A 68 -19.32 14.54 -10.09
CA GLU A 68 -20.64 13.91 -9.87
C GLU A 68 -20.54 12.40 -9.60
N PHE A 69 -19.68 11.68 -10.32
CA PHE A 69 -19.51 10.23 -10.11
C PHE A 69 -18.43 9.89 -9.08
N GLY A 70 -17.58 10.86 -8.70
CA GLY A 70 -16.49 10.62 -7.76
C GLY A 70 -15.41 9.68 -8.31
N GLU A 71 -15.34 9.49 -9.63
CA GLU A 71 -14.33 8.64 -10.27
C GLU A 71 -12.97 9.34 -10.30
N VAL A 72 -11.88 8.57 -10.32
CA VAL A 72 -10.53 9.11 -10.53
C VAL A 72 -10.26 9.15 -12.03
N VAL A 73 -10.15 10.34 -12.60
CA VAL A 73 -10.09 10.55 -14.05
C VAL A 73 -8.68 10.93 -14.46
N ALA A 74 -8.09 10.10 -15.32
CA ALA A 74 -6.86 10.44 -16.05
C ALA A 74 -7.21 10.88 -17.47
N VAL A 75 -6.60 11.97 -17.93
CA VAL A 75 -6.84 12.53 -19.27
C VAL A 75 -5.52 12.56 -20.03
N THR A 76 -5.55 12.13 -21.29
CA THR A 76 -4.40 12.25 -22.18
C THR A 76 -4.67 13.37 -23.18
N GLY A 77 -3.66 14.22 -23.45
CA GLY A 77 -3.77 15.30 -24.43
C GLY A 77 -2.44 15.60 -25.09
N ASP A 78 -2.48 16.02 -26.35
CA ASP A 78 -1.32 16.29 -27.19
C ASP A 78 -1.14 17.78 -27.53
N GLY A 79 -2.22 18.57 -27.36
CA GLY A 79 -2.25 19.98 -27.74
C GLY A 79 -2.72 20.93 -26.65
N THR A 80 -2.55 22.24 -26.91
CA THR A 80 -3.05 23.33 -26.05
C THR A 80 -4.57 23.30 -25.87
N ASN A 81 -5.28 22.71 -26.83
CA ASN A 81 -6.72 22.53 -26.79
C ASN A 81 -7.18 21.59 -25.67
N ASP A 82 -6.31 20.69 -25.20
CA ASP A 82 -6.64 19.76 -24.12
C ASP A 82 -6.24 20.30 -22.73
N ALA A 83 -5.53 21.43 -22.66
CA ALA A 83 -5.06 22.04 -21.41
C ALA A 83 -6.18 22.22 -20.36
N PRO A 84 -7.40 22.71 -20.70
CA PRO A 84 -8.48 22.83 -19.72
C PRO A 84 -8.99 21.49 -19.18
N ALA A 85 -8.91 20.43 -19.97
CA ALA A 85 -9.32 19.09 -19.57
C ALA A 85 -8.22 18.40 -18.75
N LEU A 86 -6.96 18.56 -19.14
CA LEU A 86 -5.78 18.08 -18.42
C LEU A 86 -5.72 18.68 -17.01
N HIS A 87 -5.87 20.00 -16.88
CA HIS A 87 -5.85 20.67 -15.57
C HIS A 87 -7.05 20.30 -14.67
N LYS A 88 -8.18 19.90 -15.26
CA LYS A 88 -9.38 19.49 -14.51
C LYS A 88 -9.33 18.01 -14.11
N ALA A 89 -8.54 17.19 -14.77
CA ALA A 89 -8.36 15.78 -14.43
C ALA A 89 -7.74 15.62 -13.04
N ASP A 90 -7.81 14.41 -12.47
CA ASP A 90 -6.99 14.09 -11.29
C ASP A 90 -5.54 13.82 -11.68
N ILE A 91 -5.33 13.35 -12.92
CA ILE A 91 -4.01 13.11 -13.51
C ILE A 91 -4.05 13.54 -14.98
N GLY A 92 -3.33 14.60 -15.32
CA GLY A 92 -3.09 15.02 -16.70
C GLY A 92 -1.85 14.31 -17.29
N LEU A 93 -2.02 13.64 -18.43
CA LEU A 93 -0.96 12.95 -19.17
C LEU A 93 -0.72 13.68 -20.50
N ALA A 94 0.45 14.30 -20.67
CA ALA A 94 0.82 14.92 -21.94
C ALA A 94 1.56 13.94 -22.84
N MET A 95 1.11 13.81 -24.09
CA MET A 95 1.87 13.20 -25.18
C MET A 95 2.49 14.35 -26.01
N GLY A 96 3.80 14.35 -26.22
CA GLY A 96 4.50 15.41 -26.94
C GLY A 96 4.83 16.69 -26.15
N MET A 97 5.40 17.68 -26.85
CA MET A 97 6.01 18.87 -26.21
C MET A 97 5.05 20.02 -25.90
N VAL A 98 3.86 20.04 -26.49
CA VAL A 98 2.99 21.22 -26.52
C VAL A 98 2.08 21.33 -25.30
N ALA A 99 1.72 20.21 -24.66
CA ALA A 99 0.84 20.17 -23.50
C ALA A 99 1.57 20.05 -22.14
N LYS A 100 2.91 20.21 -22.13
CA LYS A 100 3.77 19.95 -20.96
C LYS A 100 3.45 20.81 -19.74
N GLU A 101 3.11 22.08 -19.94
CA GLU A 101 2.85 23.01 -18.83
C GLU A 101 1.53 22.76 -18.10
N SER A 102 0.63 21.96 -18.68
CA SER A 102 -0.71 21.69 -18.15
C SER A 102 -0.89 20.25 -17.68
N ALA A 103 0.15 19.41 -17.72
CA ALA A 103 0.09 17.98 -17.38
C ALA A 103 0.96 17.65 -16.16
N ASP A 104 0.51 16.67 -15.38
CA ASP A 104 1.24 16.16 -14.20
C ASP A 104 2.33 15.16 -14.59
N VAL A 105 2.12 14.43 -15.69
CA VAL A 105 3.03 13.41 -16.20
C VAL A 105 3.23 13.59 -17.71
N ILE A 106 4.49 13.61 -18.13
CA ILE A 106 4.88 13.75 -19.54
C ILE A 106 5.33 12.39 -20.07
N ILE A 107 4.68 11.92 -21.14
CA ILE A 107 5.04 10.69 -21.85
C ILE A 107 6.04 11.08 -22.94
N LEU A 108 7.25 10.52 -22.88
CA LEU A 108 8.35 10.92 -23.77
C LEU A 108 8.36 10.17 -25.11
N ASP A 109 7.73 9.00 -25.16
CA ASP A 109 7.73 8.07 -26.30
C ASP A 109 6.41 8.04 -27.07
N ASP A 110 5.46 8.90 -26.69
CA ASP A 110 4.10 8.99 -27.24
C ASP A 110 3.37 7.63 -27.36
N ASN A 111 3.73 6.68 -26.49
CA ASN A 111 3.17 5.32 -26.51
C ASN A 111 2.16 5.11 -25.36
N PHE A 112 0.98 4.59 -25.70
CA PHE A 112 -0.05 4.22 -24.74
C PHE A 112 0.38 3.11 -23.76
N GLU A 113 1.31 2.26 -24.14
CA GLU A 113 1.87 1.24 -23.25
C GLU A 113 2.52 1.88 -22.01
N THR A 114 3.16 3.04 -22.18
CA THR A 114 3.77 3.80 -21.09
C THR A 114 2.74 4.28 -20.07
N ILE A 115 1.52 4.61 -20.48
CA ILE A 115 0.42 4.95 -19.57
C ILE A 115 0.03 3.75 -18.69
N VAL A 116 -0.05 2.56 -19.29
CA VAL A 116 -0.34 1.32 -18.54
C VAL A 116 0.79 1.02 -17.56
N ASN A 117 2.04 1.25 -17.96
CA ASN A 117 3.21 1.10 -17.08
C ASN A 117 3.16 2.07 -15.90
N VAL A 118 2.85 3.35 -16.13
CA VAL A 118 2.67 4.36 -15.07
C VAL A 118 1.58 3.94 -14.09
N ALA A 119 0.42 3.47 -14.59
CA ALA A 119 -0.66 2.97 -13.74
C ALA A 119 -0.22 1.75 -12.90
N ARG A 120 0.57 0.83 -13.48
CA ARG A 120 1.13 -0.33 -12.77
C ARG A 120 2.07 0.10 -11.64
N TRP A 121 2.95 1.06 -11.91
CA TRP A 121 3.87 1.63 -10.92
C TRP A 121 3.12 2.38 -9.81
N GLY A 122 2.12 3.20 -10.16
CA GLY A 122 1.28 3.91 -9.18
C GLY A 122 0.58 2.95 -8.22
N ARG A 123 0.02 1.83 -8.73
CA ARG A 123 -0.56 0.77 -7.89
C ARG A 123 0.47 0.12 -6.97
N SER A 124 1.70 -0.10 -7.45
CA SER A 124 2.79 -0.67 -6.67
C SER A 124 3.18 0.25 -5.51
N VAL A 125 3.41 1.54 -5.80
CA VAL A 125 3.76 2.56 -4.81
C VAL A 125 2.69 2.65 -3.73
N TYR A 126 1.41 2.71 -4.10
CA TYR A 126 0.31 2.76 -3.14
C TYR A 126 0.35 1.56 -2.16
N ILE A 127 0.53 0.35 -2.68
CA ILE A 127 0.59 -0.86 -1.86
C ILE A 127 1.86 -0.89 -0.99
N ASN A 128 2.99 -0.43 -1.51
CA ASN A 128 4.25 -0.35 -0.77
C ASN A 128 4.16 0.62 0.42
N ILE A 129 3.51 1.78 0.24
CA ILE A 129 3.22 2.71 1.34
C ILE A 129 2.30 2.05 2.37
N GLN A 130 1.27 1.29 1.94
CA GLN A 130 0.43 0.55 2.89
C GLN A 130 1.22 -0.47 3.73
N LYS A 131 2.16 -1.21 3.11
CA LYS A 131 3.03 -2.16 3.82
C LYS A 131 3.90 -1.45 4.85
N PHE A 132 4.54 -0.35 4.45
CA PHE A 132 5.35 0.49 5.34
C PHE A 132 4.54 1.03 6.52
N VAL A 133 3.36 1.60 6.27
CA VAL A 133 2.48 2.12 7.33
C VAL A 133 2.01 1.02 8.27
N GLN A 134 1.72 -0.19 7.77
CA GLN A 134 1.38 -1.34 8.62
C GLN A 134 2.52 -1.69 9.58
N PHE A 135 3.75 -1.75 9.07
CA PHE A 135 4.95 -2.01 9.85
C PHE A 135 5.16 -0.92 10.91
N GLN A 136 5.21 0.35 10.48
CA GLN A 136 5.47 1.50 11.33
C GLN A 136 4.46 1.65 12.47
N LEU A 137 3.17 1.48 12.19
CA LEU A 137 2.13 1.55 13.22
C LEU A 137 2.31 0.45 14.27
N THR A 138 2.69 -0.76 13.85
CA THR A 138 2.91 -1.87 14.78
C THR A 138 4.06 -1.58 15.73
N VAL A 139 5.20 -1.10 15.20
CA VAL A 139 6.39 -0.71 15.98
C VAL A 139 6.02 0.36 17.01
N ASN A 140 5.37 1.45 16.56
CA ASN A 140 5.04 2.60 17.42
C ASN A 140 4.03 2.24 18.50
N VAL A 141 3.00 1.44 18.19
CA VAL A 141 2.00 1.00 19.18
C VAL A 141 2.66 0.14 20.25
N VAL A 142 3.53 -0.80 19.88
CA VAL A 142 4.20 -1.68 20.84
C VAL A 142 5.18 -0.89 21.71
N ALA A 143 6.02 -0.05 21.11
CA ALA A 143 6.99 0.77 21.82
C ALA A 143 6.34 1.73 22.82
N LEU A 144 5.19 2.31 22.47
CA LEU A 144 4.46 3.22 23.36
C LEU A 144 3.82 2.44 24.51
N ILE A 145 3.11 1.36 24.22
CA ILE A 145 2.33 0.64 25.24
C ILE A 145 3.26 -0.03 26.26
N ILE A 146 4.36 -0.68 25.84
CA ILE A 146 5.28 -1.33 26.77
C ILE A 146 5.90 -0.34 27.77
N ASN A 147 6.36 0.81 27.28
CA ASN A 147 6.98 1.81 28.13
C ASN A 147 5.95 2.44 29.06
N PHE A 148 4.74 2.70 28.57
CA PHE A 148 3.65 3.23 29.38
C PHE A 148 3.24 2.27 30.48
N VAL A 149 2.96 1.01 30.15
CA VAL A 149 2.54 -0.02 31.12
C VAL A 149 3.64 -0.28 32.14
N SER A 150 4.89 -0.44 31.69
CA SER A 150 6.02 -0.64 32.61
C SER A 150 6.24 0.56 33.52
N ALA A 151 6.16 1.79 33.02
CA ALA A 151 6.31 2.98 33.84
C ALA A 151 5.19 3.09 34.90
N CYS A 152 3.95 2.71 34.56
CA CYS A 152 2.83 2.72 35.50
C CYS A 152 2.95 1.65 36.61
N VAL A 153 3.48 0.46 36.29
CA VAL A 153 3.53 -0.66 37.25
C VAL A 153 4.85 -0.68 38.04
N SER A 154 5.97 -0.56 37.34
CA SER A 154 7.32 -0.72 37.89
C SER A 154 8.00 0.61 38.24
N GLY A 155 7.48 1.74 37.75
CA GLY A 155 8.08 3.07 37.93
C GLY A 155 9.26 3.36 37.01
N SER A 156 9.70 2.40 36.20
CA SER A 156 10.78 2.52 35.22
C SER A 156 10.37 1.92 33.87
N ALA A 157 10.85 2.54 32.77
CA ALA A 157 10.64 2.06 31.42
C ALA A 157 11.82 1.15 31.00
N PRO A 158 11.56 -0.02 30.40
CA PRO A 158 12.60 -0.98 30.02
C PRO A 158 13.35 -0.54 28.75
N LEU A 159 12.76 0.33 27.94
CA LEU A 159 13.39 0.90 26.76
C LEU A 159 13.78 2.36 27.02
N THR A 160 15.05 2.67 26.84
CA THR A 160 15.54 4.04 27.02
C THR A 160 15.16 4.93 25.83
N ALA A 161 15.18 6.26 26.04
CA ALA A 161 14.91 7.21 24.97
C ALA A 161 15.88 7.05 23.78
N VAL A 162 17.15 6.71 24.04
CA VAL A 162 18.16 6.47 23.00
C VAL A 162 17.84 5.21 22.20
N GLN A 163 17.42 4.13 22.87
CA GLN A 163 17.02 2.87 22.22
C GLN A 163 15.77 3.05 21.34
N LEU A 164 14.79 3.83 21.80
CA LEU A 164 13.62 4.18 20.99
C LEU A 164 14.00 5.04 19.78
N LEU A 165 14.88 6.03 19.96
CA LEU A 165 15.38 6.86 18.88
C LEU A 165 16.16 6.03 17.85
N TRP A 166 16.95 5.05 18.29
CA TRP A 166 17.62 4.09 17.41
C TRP A 166 16.62 3.36 16.50
N VAL A 167 15.58 2.77 17.09
CA VAL A 167 14.54 2.07 16.33
C VAL A 167 13.81 3.04 15.40
N SER A 168 13.36 4.18 15.91
CA SER A 168 12.57 5.13 15.13
C SER A 168 13.33 5.88 14.04
N MET A 169 14.65 6.03 14.18
CA MET A 169 15.45 6.77 13.21
C MET A 169 16.12 5.85 12.20
N ILE A 170 16.67 4.72 12.65
CA ILE A 170 17.51 3.88 11.79
C ILE A 170 16.73 2.70 11.26
N MET A 171 16.05 1.94 12.14
CA MET A 171 15.27 0.80 11.70
C MET A 171 14.09 1.20 10.82
N ASP A 172 13.37 2.27 11.20
CA ASP A 172 12.24 2.75 10.39
C ASP A 172 12.69 3.28 9.02
N THR A 173 13.83 3.99 8.95
CA THR A 173 14.37 4.48 7.67
C THR A 173 14.82 3.33 6.77
N LEU A 174 15.50 2.34 7.35
CA LEU A 174 15.93 1.15 6.62
C LEU A 174 14.73 0.32 6.15
N GLY A 175 13.74 0.10 7.03
CA GLY A 175 12.50 -0.61 6.70
C GLY A 175 11.63 0.12 5.67
N ALA A 176 11.60 1.47 5.72
CA ALA A 176 10.97 2.28 4.69
C ALA A 176 11.64 2.05 3.33
N LEU A 177 12.97 2.06 3.27
CA LEU A 177 13.72 1.79 2.05
C LEU A 177 13.42 0.37 1.52
N ALA A 178 13.41 -0.64 2.38
CA ALA A 178 13.18 -2.03 2.01
C ALA A 178 11.75 -2.27 1.47
N LEU A 179 10.73 -1.73 2.15
CA LEU A 179 9.34 -1.94 1.78
C LEU A 179 8.85 -1.00 0.66
N ALA A 180 9.41 0.20 0.54
CA ALA A 180 9.03 1.16 -0.49
C ALA A 180 9.56 0.79 -1.89
N THR A 181 10.74 0.15 -1.96
CA THR A 181 11.46 -0.14 -3.22
C THR A 181 11.05 -1.45 -3.89
N GLU A 182 10.01 -2.14 -3.40
CA GLU A 182 9.59 -3.40 -4.01
C GLU A 182 9.00 -3.19 -5.42
N PRO A 183 9.45 -3.98 -6.42
CA PRO A 183 8.97 -3.86 -7.79
C PRO A 183 7.51 -4.30 -7.94
N PRO A 184 6.82 -3.83 -8.99
CA PRO A 184 5.44 -4.22 -9.27
C PRO A 184 5.32 -5.72 -9.56
N ASN A 185 4.34 -6.37 -8.93
CA ASN A 185 3.97 -7.76 -9.20
C ASN A 185 2.88 -7.87 -10.28
N ASP A 186 2.95 -8.88 -11.15
CA ASP A 186 1.98 -9.08 -12.25
C ASP A 186 0.53 -9.27 -11.78
N GLY A 187 0.34 -9.75 -10.55
CA GLY A 187 -0.99 -9.88 -9.94
C GLY A 187 -1.67 -8.55 -9.60
N LEU A 188 -0.96 -7.42 -9.66
CA LEU A 188 -1.48 -6.10 -9.30
C LEU A 188 -2.54 -5.58 -10.26
N MET A 189 -2.40 -5.88 -11.56
CA MET A 189 -3.33 -5.40 -12.59
C MET A 189 -4.67 -6.14 -12.57
N LYS A 190 -4.72 -7.35 -11.98
CA LYS A 190 -5.95 -8.15 -11.82
C LYS A 190 -6.87 -7.66 -10.71
N ARG A 191 -6.39 -6.74 -9.86
CA ARG A 191 -7.19 -6.15 -8.77
C ARG A 191 -8.02 -4.98 -9.29
N THR A 192 -9.22 -4.82 -8.73
CA THR A 192 -10.06 -3.65 -8.97
C THR A 192 -9.37 -2.37 -8.47
N PRO A 193 -9.59 -1.22 -9.11
CA PRO A 193 -9.09 0.06 -8.63
C PRO A 193 -9.53 0.37 -7.20
N VAL A 194 -8.72 1.19 -6.50
CA VAL A 194 -9.03 1.67 -5.15
C VAL A 194 -9.91 2.92 -5.29
N GLY A 195 -11.11 2.89 -4.71
CA GLY A 195 -12.04 4.03 -4.76
C GLY A 195 -11.66 5.16 -3.79
N ARG A 196 -12.04 6.41 -4.12
CA ARG A 196 -11.68 7.62 -3.34
C ARG A 196 -12.07 7.56 -1.86
N GLY A 197 -13.23 6.98 -1.55
CA GLY A 197 -13.76 6.90 -0.18
C GLY A 197 -13.29 5.69 0.63
N THR A 198 -12.39 4.86 0.09
CA THR A 198 -11.91 3.67 0.79
C THR A 198 -10.84 4.05 1.81
N SER A 199 -10.96 3.52 3.04
CA SER A 199 -9.98 3.78 4.10
C SER A 199 -8.60 3.25 3.71
N PHE A 200 -7.58 4.11 3.83
CA PHE A 200 -6.19 3.76 3.54
C PHE A 200 -5.71 2.54 4.36
N ILE A 201 -6.04 2.51 5.66
CA ILE A 201 -5.77 1.35 6.52
C ILE A 201 -6.95 0.38 6.40
N THR A 202 -6.74 -0.71 5.67
CA THR A 202 -7.78 -1.72 5.47
C THR A 202 -8.06 -2.51 6.75
N LYS A 203 -9.26 -3.11 6.86
CA LYS A 203 -9.58 -4.06 7.96
C LYS A 203 -8.56 -5.22 8.04
N ALA A 204 -7.92 -5.56 6.93
CA ALA A 204 -6.87 -6.56 6.89
C ALA A 204 -5.60 -6.10 7.61
N MET A 205 -5.18 -4.86 7.36
CA MET A 205 -4.03 -4.24 8.03
C MET A 205 -4.29 -4.09 9.52
N TRP A 206 -5.45 -3.58 9.93
CA TRP A 206 -5.79 -3.46 11.36
C TRP A 206 -5.68 -4.78 12.13
N ARG A 207 -6.18 -5.88 11.55
CA ARG A 207 -6.02 -7.21 12.15
C ARG A 207 -4.56 -7.61 12.29
N ASN A 208 -3.75 -7.37 11.25
CA ASN A 208 -2.32 -7.72 11.28
C ASN A 208 -1.58 -6.88 12.33
N ILE A 209 -1.85 -5.56 12.38
CA ILE A 209 -1.29 -4.63 13.36
C ILE A 209 -1.66 -5.08 14.78
N ILE A 210 -2.97 -5.22 15.07
CA ILE A 210 -3.45 -5.61 16.41
C ILE A 210 -2.91 -6.99 16.80
N GLY A 211 -2.96 -7.97 15.89
CA GLY A 211 -2.49 -9.33 16.19
C GLY A 211 -0.99 -9.40 16.51
N GLN A 212 -0.16 -8.66 15.75
CA GLN A 212 1.27 -8.56 16.01
C GLN A 212 1.57 -7.75 17.27
N SER A 213 0.88 -6.62 17.47
CA SER A 213 1.06 -5.81 18.68
C SER A 213 0.70 -6.58 19.94
N ILE A 214 -0.42 -7.31 19.96
CA ILE A 214 -0.80 -8.13 21.13
C ILE A 214 0.27 -9.19 21.42
N TYR A 215 0.75 -9.89 20.40
CA TYR A 215 1.81 -10.89 20.58
C TYR A 215 3.08 -10.28 21.16
N GLN A 216 3.58 -9.20 20.55
CA GLN A 216 4.80 -8.54 21.00
C GLN A 216 4.65 -7.98 22.41
N LEU A 217 3.51 -7.38 22.74
CA LEU A 217 3.23 -6.89 24.09
C LEU A 217 3.21 -8.02 25.11
N ILE A 218 2.56 -9.16 24.82
CA ILE A 218 2.56 -10.29 25.75
C ILE A 218 3.98 -10.79 25.99
N VAL A 219 4.77 -11.00 24.93
CA VAL A 219 6.15 -11.49 25.06
C VAL A 219 7.01 -10.52 25.86
N LEU A 220 6.95 -9.23 25.53
CA LEU A 220 7.82 -8.23 26.17
C LEU A 220 7.38 -7.93 27.60
N GLU A 221 6.08 -7.91 27.92
CA GLU A 221 5.61 -7.73 29.29
C GLU A 221 5.91 -8.97 30.17
N VAL A 222 5.80 -10.18 29.61
CA VAL A 222 6.23 -11.40 30.33
C VAL A 222 7.73 -11.34 30.63
N LEU A 223 8.56 -10.87 29.69
CA LEU A 223 9.98 -10.63 29.95
C LEU A 223 10.19 -9.51 30.98
N ASN A 224 9.44 -8.42 30.90
CA ASN A 224 9.56 -7.29 31.83
C ASN A 224 9.25 -7.69 33.28
N PHE A 225 8.13 -8.38 33.51
CA PHE A 225 7.69 -8.73 34.87
C PHE A 225 8.29 -10.03 35.40
N TYR A 226 8.43 -11.06 34.56
CA TYR A 226 8.87 -12.39 34.98
C TYR A 226 10.25 -12.77 34.44
N GLY A 227 10.91 -11.92 33.65
CA GLY A 227 12.18 -12.25 32.99
C GLY A 227 13.31 -12.56 33.97
N LYS A 228 13.40 -11.87 35.12
CA LYS A 228 14.43 -12.17 36.13
C LYS A 228 14.34 -13.61 36.65
N GLN A 229 13.11 -14.08 36.91
CA GLN A 229 12.86 -15.44 37.37
C GLN A 229 13.01 -16.46 36.24
N LEU A 230 12.50 -16.14 35.05
CA LEU A 230 12.50 -17.04 33.89
C LEU A 230 13.93 -17.29 33.35
N LEU A 231 14.78 -16.26 33.39
CA LEU A 231 16.16 -16.31 32.92
C LEU A 231 17.15 -16.68 34.03
N GLY A 232 16.69 -16.87 35.27
CA GLY A 232 17.55 -17.18 36.42
C GLY A 232 18.56 -16.08 36.76
N LEU A 233 18.26 -14.82 36.43
CA LEU A 233 19.16 -13.69 36.62
C LEU A 233 19.20 -13.30 38.09
N SER A 234 20.37 -13.49 38.72
CA SER A 234 20.62 -13.14 40.12
C SER A 234 21.89 -12.29 40.20
N GLY A 235 21.79 -11.03 40.65
CA GLY A 235 22.92 -10.10 40.76
C GLY A 235 22.51 -8.62 40.72
N SER A 236 23.47 -7.72 40.96
CA SER A 236 23.29 -6.27 40.80
C SER A 236 22.96 -5.87 39.37
N ASP A 237 23.52 -6.60 38.41
CA ASP A 237 23.47 -6.27 36.98
C ASP A 237 22.25 -6.92 36.29
N ALA A 238 21.44 -7.66 37.04
CA ALA A 238 20.31 -8.44 36.52
C ALA A 238 19.24 -7.56 35.83
N THR A 239 19.07 -6.32 36.27
CA THR A 239 18.13 -5.38 35.65
C THR A 239 18.66 -4.87 34.31
N GLU A 240 19.94 -4.49 34.23
CA GLU A 240 20.55 -3.99 32.99
C GLU A 240 20.63 -5.07 31.91
N VAL A 241 20.94 -6.32 32.31
CA VAL A 241 20.87 -7.48 31.40
C VAL A 241 19.45 -7.69 30.90
N LEU A 242 18.45 -7.61 31.78
CA LEU A 242 17.06 -7.80 31.39
C LEU A 242 16.57 -6.72 30.42
N ASP A 243 16.85 -5.45 30.71
CA ASP A 243 16.48 -4.32 29.83
C ASP A 243 17.14 -4.47 28.45
N THR A 244 18.39 -4.94 28.40
CA THR A 244 19.08 -5.24 27.14
C THR A 244 18.44 -6.42 26.40
N VAL A 245 18.01 -7.48 27.09
CA VAL A 245 17.28 -8.60 26.48
C VAL A 245 15.92 -8.15 25.95
N ILE A 246 15.20 -7.29 26.67
CA ILE A 246 13.93 -6.72 26.22
C ILE A 246 14.14 -5.89 24.96
N PHE A 247 15.13 -5.00 24.96
CA PHE A 247 15.51 -4.21 23.79
C PHE A 247 15.88 -5.09 22.59
N ASN A 248 16.73 -6.09 22.79
CA ASN A 248 17.17 -6.98 21.71
C ASN A 248 16.01 -7.82 21.15
N THR A 249 15.15 -8.34 22.04
CA THR A 249 13.96 -9.10 21.65
C THR A 249 12.96 -8.20 20.90
N PHE A 250 12.78 -6.96 21.34
CA PHE A 250 11.95 -5.98 20.64
C PHE A 250 12.45 -5.73 19.21
N VAL A 251 13.75 -5.52 19.03
CA VAL A 251 14.37 -5.31 17.71
C VAL A 251 14.17 -6.54 16.81
N PHE A 252 14.45 -7.75 17.29
CA PHE A 252 14.22 -8.95 16.48
C PHE A 252 12.75 -9.16 16.14
N CYS A 253 11.83 -8.89 17.07
CA CYS A 253 10.40 -8.88 16.76
C CYS A 253 10.05 -7.92 15.61
N GLN A 254 10.70 -6.75 15.52
CA GLN A 254 10.50 -5.84 14.39
C GLN A 254 11.10 -6.38 13.09
N VAL A 255 12.31 -6.92 13.12
CA VAL A 255 12.95 -7.54 11.95
C VAL A 255 12.05 -8.63 11.34
N PHE A 256 11.44 -9.48 12.17
CA PHE A 256 10.50 -10.50 11.69
C PHE A 256 9.12 -9.93 11.29
N ASN A 257 8.68 -8.86 11.95
CA ASN A 257 7.44 -8.15 11.58
C ASN A 257 7.58 -7.42 10.23
N GLU A 258 8.78 -6.94 9.88
CA GLU A 258 9.11 -6.35 8.59
C GLU A 258 8.89 -7.37 7.46
N ILE A 259 9.48 -8.57 7.62
CA ILE A 259 9.26 -9.71 6.71
C ILE A 259 7.77 -9.99 6.55
N ASN A 260 7.02 -10.04 7.65
CA ASN A 260 5.60 -10.36 7.63
C ASN A 260 4.73 -9.25 7.01
N SER A 261 5.16 -7.99 7.12
CA SER A 261 4.46 -6.82 6.57
C SER A 261 4.65 -6.65 5.06
N ARG A 262 5.61 -7.38 4.48
CA ARG A 262 5.86 -7.46 3.04
C ARG A 262 4.65 -7.88 2.20
N ASP A 263 3.75 -8.69 2.76
CA ASP A 263 2.53 -9.09 2.09
C ASP A 263 1.33 -9.05 3.05
N ILE A 264 0.36 -8.16 2.77
CA ILE A 264 -0.77 -7.88 3.68
C ILE A 264 -1.74 -9.07 3.77
N GLU A 265 -1.93 -9.82 2.67
CA GLU A 265 -2.93 -10.90 2.59
C GLU A 265 -2.38 -12.29 2.31
N LYS A 266 -1.19 -12.43 1.71
CA LYS A 266 -0.63 -13.75 1.35
C LYS A 266 0.09 -14.39 2.54
N ILE A 267 -0.03 -15.72 2.62
CA ILE A 267 0.61 -16.56 3.65
C ILE A 267 2.05 -16.92 3.24
N ASN A 268 2.34 -16.97 1.94
CA ASN A 268 3.67 -17.25 1.42
C ASN A 268 4.54 -16.00 1.47
N ILE A 269 5.03 -15.67 2.67
CA ILE A 269 5.83 -14.48 2.95
C ILE A 269 7.26 -14.60 2.36
N PHE A 270 7.73 -15.84 2.15
CA PHE A 270 9.06 -16.14 1.62
C PHE A 270 9.17 -16.08 0.09
N VAL A 271 8.05 -16.07 -0.63
CA VAL A 271 8.09 -16.06 -2.11
C VAL A 271 8.60 -14.70 -2.58
N GLY A 272 9.71 -14.71 -3.32
CA GLY A 272 10.39 -13.53 -3.84
C GLY A 272 11.21 -12.73 -2.83
N MET A 273 11.43 -13.23 -1.60
CA MET A 273 12.20 -12.52 -0.57
C MET A 273 13.67 -12.39 -0.98
N PHE A 274 14.19 -13.43 -1.63
CA PHE A 274 15.56 -13.48 -2.14
C PHE A 274 15.72 -12.77 -3.49
N ASP A 275 14.61 -12.36 -4.12
CA ASP A 275 14.65 -11.66 -5.42
C ASP A 275 14.91 -10.15 -5.24
N SER A 276 14.62 -9.60 -4.05
CA SER A 276 14.93 -8.20 -3.72
C SER A 276 16.23 -8.10 -2.93
N TRP A 277 17.33 -7.82 -3.62
CA TRP A 277 18.63 -7.61 -2.96
C TRP A 277 18.57 -6.42 -1.99
N VAL A 278 17.82 -5.36 -2.29
CA VAL A 278 17.68 -4.21 -1.38
C VAL A 278 17.07 -4.65 -0.03
N PHE A 279 16.02 -5.48 -0.07
CA PHE A 279 15.39 -6.02 1.14
C PHE A 279 16.36 -6.88 1.96
N LEU A 280 17.08 -7.79 1.30
CA LEU A 280 18.05 -8.65 1.97
C LEU A 280 19.23 -7.85 2.55
N GLY A 281 19.70 -6.84 1.82
CA GLY A 281 20.76 -5.93 2.27
C GLY A 281 20.35 -5.15 3.51
N VAL A 282 19.13 -4.59 3.52
CA VAL A 282 18.58 -3.90 4.69
C VAL A 282 18.49 -4.83 5.90
N MET A 283 17.95 -6.04 5.73
CA MET A 283 17.82 -7.01 6.82
C MET A 283 19.18 -7.36 7.45
N VAL A 284 20.19 -7.62 6.61
CA VAL A 284 21.56 -7.91 7.08
C VAL A 284 22.16 -6.69 7.78
N CYS A 285 22.01 -5.50 7.22
CA CYS A 285 22.48 -4.26 7.83
C CYS A 285 21.82 -4.00 9.19
N THR A 286 20.51 -4.18 9.32
CA THR A 286 19.78 -4.00 10.60
C THR A 286 20.30 -4.95 11.67
N VAL A 287 20.49 -6.24 11.33
CA VAL A 287 21.04 -7.22 12.29
C VAL A 287 22.50 -6.90 12.63
N ALA A 288 23.32 -6.52 11.65
CA ALA A 288 24.72 -6.14 11.89
C ALA A 288 24.83 -4.92 12.82
N PHE A 289 24.03 -3.88 12.57
CA PHE A 289 23.99 -2.72 13.44
C PHE A 289 23.46 -3.06 14.84
N GLN A 290 22.49 -3.97 14.96
CA GLN A 290 22.01 -4.44 16.25
C GLN A 290 23.10 -5.17 17.05
N VAL A 291 23.95 -5.97 16.40
CA VAL A 291 25.11 -6.58 17.06
C VAL A 291 26.11 -5.51 17.50
N ILE A 292 26.36 -4.51 16.65
CA ILE A 292 27.29 -3.42 16.95
C ILE A 292 26.80 -2.60 18.17
N ILE A 293 25.50 -2.26 18.23
CA ILE A 293 24.98 -1.44 19.32
C ILE A 293 25.00 -2.17 20.66
N VAL A 294 24.64 -3.46 20.67
CA VAL A 294 24.57 -4.28 21.90
C VAL A 294 25.96 -4.63 22.43
N GLU A 295 26.89 -5.03 21.56
CA GLU A 295 28.21 -5.55 21.98
C GLU A 295 29.26 -4.43 22.14
N PHE A 296 29.21 -3.37 21.33
CA PHE A 296 30.28 -2.38 21.26
C PHE A 296 29.88 -0.96 21.70
N LEU A 297 28.60 -0.58 21.66
CA LEU A 297 28.11 0.75 22.06
C LEU A 297 27.31 0.76 23.37
N GLY A 298 27.59 -0.16 24.28
CA GLY A 298 26.89 -0.28 25.57
C GLY A 298 26.83 1.01 26.38
N ALA A 299 27.91 1.80 26.40
CA ALA A 299 27.98 3.08 27.11
C ALA A 299 27.04 4.17 26.53
N PHE A 300 26.73 4.10 25.23
CA PHE A 300 25.83 5.05 24.57
C PHE A 300 24.37 4.59 24.60
N ALA A 301 24.14 3.29 24.39
CA ALA A 301 22.80 2.70 24.29
C ALA A 301 22.24 2.21 25.64
N SER A 302 23.01 2.32 26.73
CA SER A 302 22.69 1.73 28.03
C SER A 302 22.41 0.23 27.92
N THR A 303 23.25 -0.49 27.19
CA THR A 303 23.15 -1.94 26.98
C THR A 303 24.37 -2.67 27.51
N VAL A 304 24.18 -3.92 27.93
CA VAL A 304 25.27 -4.81 28.34
C VAL A 304 25.48 -5.94 27.32
N PRO A 305 26.73 -6.37 27.07
CA PRO A 305 27.00 -7.50 26.18
C PRO A 305 26.21 -8.74 26.56
N LEU A 306 25.53 -9.35 25.58
CA LEU A 306 24.64 -10.48 25.82
C LEU A 306 25.35 -11.80 25.56
N SER A 307 25.03 -12.82 26.35
CA SER A 307 25.49 -14.18 26.05
C SER A 307 24.83 -14.70 24.77
N TRP A 308 25.50 -15.61 24.07
CA TRP A 308 24.96 -16.23 22.86
C TRP A 308 23.61 -16.92 23.08
N GLN A 309 23.33 -17.37 24.30
CA GLN A 309 22.05 -17.99 24.70
C GLN A 309 20.92 -16.96 24.70
N LEU A 310 21.18 -15.75 25.22
CA LEU A 310 20.21 -14.66 25.25
C LEU A 310 19.96 -14.11 23.85
N TRP A 311 21.01 -14.03 23.01
CA TRP A 311 20.85 -13.73 21.58
C TRP A 311 19.95 -14.74 20.88
N LEU A 312 20.20 -16.04 21.08
CA LEU A 312 19.40 -17.09 20.49
C LEU A 312 17.94 -17.03 20.97
N LEU A 313 17.72 -16.76 22.26
CA LEU A 313 16.39 -16.59 22.82
C LEU A 313 15.64 -15.42 22.16
N SER A 314 16.28 -14.25 22.02
CA SER A 314 15.68 -13.08 21.36
C SER A 314 15.31 -13.38 19.91
N ILE A 315 16.17 -14.08 19.17
CA ILE A 315 15.89 -14.50 17.79
C ILE A 315 14.71 -15.49 17.75
N LEU A 316 14.67 -16.47 18.66
CA LEU A 316 13.59 -17.45 18.73
C LEU A 316 12.25 -16.79 19.04
N LEU A 317 12.18 -15.92 20.05
CA LEU A 317 10.99 -15.15 20.40
C LEU A 317 10.54 -14.25 19.24
N GLY A 318 11.50 -13.64 18.53
CA GLY A 318 11.23 -12.92 17.30
C GLY A 318 10.62 -13.82 16.23
N SER A 319 11.19 -14.99 15.97
CA SER A 319 10.75 -15.90 14.90
C SER A 319 9.32 -16.42 15.11
N VAL A 320 8.89 -16.59 16.37
CA VAL A 320 7.53 -17.02 16.71
C VAL A 320 6.48 -15.97 16.27
N SER A 321 6.84 -14.69 16.18
CA SER A 321 5.96 -13.65 15.63
C SER A 321 5.49 -13.96 14.20
N MET A 322 6.34 -14.63 13.40
CA MET A 322 6.01 -15.07 12.05
C MET A 322 4.95 -16.18 12.05
N LEU A 323 5.06 -17.14 12.97
CA LEU A 323 4.07 -18.22 13.09
C LEU A 323 2.70 -17.66 13.47
N VAL A 324 2.68 -16.73 14.43
CA VAL A 324 1.46 -16.04 14.85
C VAL A 324 0.81 -15.28 13.68
N ALA A 325 1.63 -14.65 12.83
CA ALA A 325 1.14 -14.01 11.63
C ALA A 325 0.43 -14.97 10.67
N VAL A 326 1.02 -16.15 10.45
CA VAL A 326 0.45 -17.20 9.60
C VAL A 326 -0.89 -17.66 10.15
N VAL A 327 -1.02 -17.81 11.47
CA VAL A 327 -2.28 -18.17 12.14
C VAL A 327 -3.36 -17.10 11.90
N PHE A 328 -3.06 -15.83 12.12
CA PHE A 328 -4.02 -14.73 11.91
C PHE A 328 -4.42 -14.55 10.44
N LYS A 329 -3.50 -14.78 9.50
CA LYS A 329 -3.78 -14.77 8.05
C LYS A 329 -4.66 -15.97 7.64
N ASN A 330 -4.45 -17.15 8.23
CA ASN A 330 -5.25 -18.34 7.98
C ASN A 330 -6.68 -18.26 8.54
N LEU A 331 -6.88 -17.63 9.70
CA LEU A 331 -8.19 -17.47 10.34
C LEU A 331 -9.19 -16.80 9.38
N ARG A 332 -8.74 -15.81 8.59
CA ARG A 332 -9.56 -15.14 7.58
C ARG A 332 -9.88 -16.01 6.37
N ARG A 333 -9.00 -16.92 5.93
CA ARG A 333 -9.28 -17.75 4.75
C ARG A 333 -10.48 -18.66 5.00
N ARG A 334 -10.63 -19.15 6.24
CA ARG A 334 -11.78 -19.96 6.68
C ARG A 334 -13.08 -19.14 6.76
N PHE A 335 -13.04 -17.92 7.30
CA PHE A 335 -14.20 -17.01 7.31
C PHE A 335 -14.56 -16.44 5.94
N ARG A 336 -13.57 -16.17 5.06
CA ARG A 336 -13.79 -15.72 3.68
C ARG A 336 -14.37 -16.83 2.81
N PHE A 337 -13.99 -18.09 3.02
CA PHE A 337 -14.63 -19.22 2.33
C PHE A 337 -16.12 -19.34 2.68
N VAL A 338 -16.47 -19.15 3.96
CA VAL A 338 -17.87 -19.18 4.42
C VAL A 338 -18.65 -17.97 3.87
N THR A 339 -18.07 -16.77 3.92
CA THR A 339 -18.72 -15.56 3.40
C THR A 339 -18.73 -15.46 1.87
N ASP A 340 -17.76 -16.03 1.15
CA ASP A 340 -17.80 -16.14 -0.32
C ASP A 340 -18.75 -17.24 -0.80
N LEU A 341 -19.04 -18.27 0.00
CA LEU A 341 -20.15 -19.19 -0.27
C LEU A 341 -21.50 -18.48 -0.16
N ASP A 342 -21.70 -17.66 0.88
CA ASP A 342 -22.90 -16.84 1.03
C ASP A 342 -22.97 -15.71 -0.02
N LYS A 343 -21.84 -15.08 -0.35
CA LYS A 343 -21.77 -14.08 -1.43
C LYS A 343 -21.97 -14.71 -2.79
N LYS A 344 -21.42 -15.88 -3.12
CA LYS A 344 -21.73 -16.56 -4.40
C LYS A 344 -23.22 -16.88 -4.51
N ARG A 345 -23.87 -17.24 -3.40
CA ARG A 345 -25.34 -17.44 -3.36
C ARG A 345 -26.12 -16.15 -3.59
N GLN A 346 -25.67 -15.01 -3.07
CA GLN A 346 -26.28 -13.69 -3.35
C GLN A 346 -25.89 -13.09 -4.70
N ILE A 347 -24.68 -13.33 -5.17
CA ILE A 347 -24.13 -12.82 -6.43
C ILE A 347 -24.80 -13.52 -7.62
N GLN A 348 -25.24 -14.77 -7.50
CA GLN A 348 -26.09 -15.41 -8.52
C GLN A 348 -27.47 -14.72 -8.67
N VAL A 349 -27.91 -13.94 -7.68
CA VAL A 349 -29.14 -13.14 -7.71
C VAL A 349 -28.85 -11.67 -8.10
N SER A 350 -27.62 -11.18 -7.88
CA SER A 350 -27.21 -9.78 -8.13
C SER A 350 -26.36 -9.56 -9.39
N PHE A 351 -25.95 -10.61 -10.11
CA PHE A 351 -25.19 -10.52 -11.38
C PHE A 351 -25.95 -9.86 -12.54
N SER A 352 -27.13 -9.30 -12.29
CA SER A 352 -27.87 -8.47 -13.22
C SER A 352 -27.42 -6.99 -13.22
N LEU A 353 -26.63 -6.50 -12.23
CA LEU A 353 -26.61 -5.03 -11.99
C LEU A 353 -25.29 -4.30 -11.67
N SER A 354 -24.10 -4.91 -11.61
CA SER A 354 -22.87 -4.08 -11.44
C SER A 354 -21.59 -4.72 -11.95
N ALA A 355 -21.27 -4.47 -13.22
CA ALA A 355 -20.02 -4.90 -13.82
C ALA A 355 -19.45 -3.84 -14.78
N TYR A 356 -19.23 -2.59 -14.34
CA TYR A 356 -18.54 -1.61 -15.20
C TYR A 356 -17.68 -0.66 -14.35
N ALA A 357 -16.41 -1.01 -14.16
CA ALA A 357 -15.37 -0.02 -13.89
C ALA A 357 -14.96 0.55 -15.27
N VAL A 358 -15.51 1.71 -15.61
CA VAL A 358 -15.31 2.34 -16.91
C VAL A 358 -13.96 3.07 -16.90
N PHE A 359 -12.97 2.55 -17.63
CA PHE A 359 -11.82 3.34 -18.04
C PHE A 359 -12.26 4.24 -19.21
N THR A 360 -12.80 5.42 -18.92
CA THR A 360 -13.10 6.42 -19.97
C THR A 360 -11.83 7.16 -20.35
N PHE A 361 -11.10 6.62 -21.32
CA PHE A 361 -9.98 7.34 -21.93
C PHE A 361 -10.50 8.51 -22.79
N LEU A 362 -10.18 9.74 -22.41
CA LEU A 362 -10.30 10.93 -23.25
C LEU A 362 -9.09 11.02 -24.17
N PHE A 363 -9.32 11.02 -25.48
CA PHE A 363 -8.26 11.18 -26.46
C PHE A 363 -8.39 12.55 -27.13
N SER A 364 -7.36 12.90 -27.87
CA SER A 364 -7.36 13.91 -28.92
C SER A 364 -6.51 13.27 -30.00
N PHE A 365 -7.12 12.89 -31.11
CA PHE A 365 -6.37 12.60 -32.32
C PHE A 365 -6.48 13.84 -33.20
N ARG A 366 -5.35 14.25 -33.75
CA ARG A 366 -5.26 15.15 -34.89
C ARG A 366 -4.48 14.49 -36.00
#